data_AF-A0A645DAP0-F1
#
_entry.id   AF-A0A645DAP0-F1
#
_cell.length_a   1.000
_cell.length_b   1.000
_cell.length_c   1.000
_cell.angle_alpha   90.00
_cell.angle_beta   90.00
_cell.angle_gamma   90.00
#
_symmetry.space_group_name_H-M   'P 1'
#
loop_
_entity.id
_entity.type
_entity.pdbx_description
1 polymer ?
#
loop_
_entity_poly.entity_id
_entity_poly.type
_entity_poly.pdbx_seq_one_letter_code
_entity_poly.pdbx_strand_id
1 'polypeptide(L)' 'MIIGGIADDRVYNTIELYQQNLIEKEEALKRLKYYKPNHQICIVNQQIINRHLKYKESQEV' A
#
# COMPACT_ATOMS: atom_id res chain seq x y z
N MET A 1 -11.48 -7.63 6.61
CA MET A 1 -10.04 -7.73 6.29
C MET A 1 -9.96 -7.48 4.82
N ILE A 2 -9.09 -6.57 4.39
CA ILE A 2 -8.92 -6.24 2.98
C ILE A 2 -7.53 -6.74 2.58
N ILE A 3 -7.48 -7.53 1.52
CA ILE A 3 -6.23 -8.12 1.00
C ILE A 3 -6.11 -7.69 -0.45
N GLY A 4 -5.00 -7.06 -0.79
CA GLY A 4 -4.77 -6.59 -2.15
C GLY A 4 -3.45 -5.84 -2.30
N GLY A 5 -3.13 -5.48 -3.53
CA GLY A 5 -2.06 -4.54 -3.81
C GLY A 5 -2.47 -3.16 -3.32
N ILE A 6 -1.75 -2.61 -2.35
CA ILE A 6 -1.90 -1.21 -1.96
C ILE A 6 -0.95 -0.39 -2.81
N ALA A 7 -1.41 0.79 -3.23
CA ALA A 7 -0.58 1.80 -3.84
C ALA A 7 0.53 2.18 -2.85
N ASP A 8 1.78 1.80 -3.15
CA ASP A 8 2.97 2.30 -2.45
C ASP A 8 3.06 3.84 -2.63
N ASP A 9 3.70 4.55 -1.70
CA ASP A 9 4.16 5.94 -1.80
C ASP A 9 4.62 6.33 -3.22
N ARG A 10 5.27 5.42 -3.97
CA ARG A 10 5.63 5.63 -5.38
C ARG A 10 4.44 5.87 -6.30
N VAL A 11 3.34 5.14 -6.13
CA VAL A 11 2.10 5.36 -6.86
C VAL A 11 1.50 6.70 -6.47
N TYR A 12 1.42 7.00 -5.17
CA TYR A 12 0.90 8.28 -4.67
C TYR A 12 1.69 9.47 -5.24
N ASN A 13 3.01 9.47 -5.08
CA ASN A 13 3.90 10.50 -5.60
C ASN A 13 3.80 10.66 -7.12
N THR A 14 3.68 9.57 -7.87
CA THR A 14 3.51 9.64 -9.33
C THR A 14 2.20 10.32 -9.72
N ILE A 15 1.10 10.00 -9.03
CA ILE A 15 -0.20 10.65 -9.26
C ILE A 15 -0.14 12.13 -8.88
N GLU A 16 0.47 12.47 -7.73
CA GLU A 16 0.62 13.86 -7.28
C GLU A 16 1.43 14.70 -8.27
N LEU A 17 2.58 14.20 -8.73
CA LEU A 17 3.41 14.87 -9.73
C LEU A 17 2.65 15.10 -11.06
N TYR A 18 1.85 14.13 -11.48
CA TYR A 18 1.03 14.27 -12.69
C TYR A 18 -0.11 15.29 -12.49
N GLN A 19 -0.80 15.26 -11.36
CA GLN A 19 -1.86 16.22 -11.02
C GLN A 19 -1.36 17.67 -10.93
N GLN A 20 -0.10 17.85 -10.51
CA GLN A 20 0.57 19.15 -10.46
C GLN A 20 1.19 19.57 -11.82
N ASN A 21 1.01 18.79 -12.89
CA ASN A 21 1.64 18.99 -14.21
C ASN A 21 3.19 19.04 -14.16
N LEU A 22 3.81 18.40 -13.17
CA LEU A 22 5.27 18.32 -13.03
C LEU A 22 5.89 17.20 -13.88
N ILE A 23 5.06 16.23 -14.31
CA ILE A 23 5.45 15.17 -15.24
C ILE A 23 4.37 14.98 -16.32
N GLU A 24 4.80 14.61 -17.52
CA GLU A 24 3.92 14.26 -18.63
C GLU A 24 3.27 12.89 -18.43
N LYS A 25 2.17 12.66 -19.16
CA LYS A 25 1.40 11.40 -19.10
C LYS A 25 2.26 10.18 -19.38
N GLU A 26 3.14 10.25 -20.38
CA GLU A 26 4.05 9.17 -20.75
C GLU A 26 5.02 8.81 -19.62
N GLU A 27 5.50 9.80 -18.89
CA GLU A 27 6.41 9.63 -17.75
C GLU A 27 5.67 9.04 -16.54
N ALA A 28 4.45 9.52 -16.27
CA ALA A 28 3.58 8.93 -15.24
C ALA A 28 3.29 7.46 -15.54
N LEU A 29 2.95 7.12 -16.78
CA LEU A 29 2.71 5.73 -17.21
C LEU A 29 3.97 4.86 -17.07
N LYS A 30 5.16 5.38 -17.40
CA LYS A 30 6.43 4.67 -17.17
C LYS A 30 6.68 4.38 -15.69
N ARG A 31 6.45 5.35 -14.81
CA ARG A 31 6.64 5.20 -13.36
C ARG A 31 5.64 4.23 -12.73
N LEU A 32 4.41 4.18 -13.26
CA LEU A 32 3.38 3.22 -12.88
C LEU A 32 3.56 1.85 -13.56
N LYS A 33 4.43 1.76 -14.58
CA LYS A 33 4.67 0.52 -15.33
C LYS A 33 5.43 -0.46 -14.45
N TYR A 34 4.67 -1.39 -13.90
CA TYR A 34 5.10 -2.61 -13.24
C TYR A 34 5.63 -2.44 -11.81
N TYR A 35 4.96 -3.14 -10.90
CA TYR A 35 5.39 -3.29 -9.52
C TYR A 35 5.14 -4.73 -9.09
N LYS A 36 6.12 -5.35 -8.43
CA LYS A 36 5.96 -6.68 -7.81
C LYS A 36 4.76 -6.61 -6.84
N PRO A 37 3.67 -7.39 -7.03
CA PRO A 37 2.48 -7.29 -6.20
C PRO A 37 2.84 -7.36 -4.72
N ASN A 38 2.59 -6.29 -3.98
CA ASN A 38 2.82 -6.26 -2.54
C ASN A 38 1.48 -6.59 -1.88
N HIS A 39 1.30 -7.85 -1.50
CA HIS A 39 0.06 -8.30 -0.87
C HIS A 39 0.03 -7.77 0.57
N GLN A 40 -0.61 -6.63 0.78
CA GLN A 40 -0.81 -6.08 2.10
C GLN A 40 -2.16 -6.52 2.66
N ILE A 41 -2.18 -6.73 3.98
CA ILE A 41 -3.37 -7.08 4.72
C ILE A 41 -3.73 -5.86 5.57
N CYS A 42 -4.87 -5.24 5.28
CA CYS A 42 -5.44 -4.20 6.13
C CYS A 42 -6.47 -4.81 7.11
N ILE A 43 -6.18 -4.67 8.40
CA ILE A 43 -7.07 -5.07 9.49
C ILE A 43 -8.02 -3.90 9.79
N VAL A 44 -9.29 -4.09 9.45
CA VAL A 44 -10.30 -3.02 9.47
C VAL A 44 -11.10 -2.93 10.78
N ASN A 45 -11.01 -3.94 11.66
CA ASN A 45 -11.72 -3.93 12.95
C ASN A 45 -11.14 -4.92 13.97
N GLN A 46 -11.49 -4.70 15.25
CA GLN A 46 -11.06 -5.54 16.38
C GLN A 46 -11.58 -6.99 16.30
N GLN A 47 -12.74 -7.22 15.69
CA GLN A 47 -13.30 -8.57 15.58
C GLN A 47 -12.39 -9.50 14.79
N ILE A 48 -11.72 -8.99 13.75
CA ILE A 48 -10.76 -9.75 12.94
C ILE A 48 -9.52 -10.11 13.76
N ILE A 49 -9.00 -9.17 14.54
CA ILE A 49 -7.87 -9.41 15.45
C ILE A 49 -8.23 -10.55 16.39
N ASN A 50 -9.36 -10.43 17.08
CA ASN A 50 -9.78 -11.40 18.09
C ASN A 50 -10.02 -12.80 17.52
N ARG A 51 -10.50 -12.91 16.27
CA ARG A 51 -10.77 -14.20 15.62
C ARG A 51 -9.54 -14.85 14.99
N HIS A 52 -8.60 -14.06 14.48
CA HIS A 52 -7.55 -14.57 13.59
C HIS A 52 -6.11 -14.35 14.08
N LEU A 53 -5.89 -13.45 15.04
CA LEU A 53 -4.57 -13.20 15.61
C LEU A 53 -4.50 -13.72 17.04
N LYS A 54 -3.40 -14.38 17.37
CA LYS A 54 -3.11 -14.85 18.71
C LYS A 54 -1.81 -14.21 19.17
N TYR A 55 -1.88 -13.47 20.27
CA TYR A 55 -0.69 -12.94 20.93
C TYR A 55 0.24 -14.09 21.34
N LYS A 56 1.54 -13.95 21.08
CA LYS A 56 2.56 -14.93 21.47
C LYS A 56 3.45 -14.37 22.57
N GLU A 57 4.13 -13.25 22.31
CA GLU A 57 5.03 -12.59 23.25
C GLU A 57 5.30 -11.14 22.81
N SER A 58 5.93 -10.35 23.66
CA SER A 58 6.46 -9.02 23.36
C SER A 58 7.77 -8.83 24.09
N GLN A 59 8.65 -8.04 23.50
CA GLN A 59 9.95 -7.67 24.07
C GLN A 59 10.05 -6.15 24.06
N GLU A 60 10.60 -5.60 25.14
CA GLU A 60 10.92 -4.17 25.23
C GLU A 60 12.31 -3.96 24.63
N VAL A 61 12.43 -2.98 23.73
CA VAL A 61 13.67 -2.65 22.99
C VAL A 61 14.33 -1.43 23.61
#